data_AF-A0A921L5L4-F1
#
_entry.id   AF-A0A921L5L4-F1
#
_cell.length_a   1.000
_cell.length_b   1.000
_cell.length_c   1.000
_cell.angle_alpha   90.00
_cell.angle_beta   90.00
_cell.angle_gamma   90.00
#
_symmetry.space_group_name_H-M   'P 1'
#
loop_
_entity.id
_entity.type
_entity.pdbx_description
1 polymer ?
#
loop_
_entity_poly.entity_id
_entity_poly.type
_entity_poly.pdbx_seq_one_letter_code
_entity_poly.pdbx_strand_id
1 'polypeptide(L)'
;MNKIYKFSAWWMACLVLLSSLTFTACETNDVDTNQYRGGISLNVFGPSPVLRGGELRFLGCGLDQVASVLIPGCDAITDIQLISAEEIRVIVPQTALPGYVTLMLRNGESIVTKTQLTYSEPVSIESFSPESVRPGDVLTIKGEYLNLMHQVIFAENVIVSDEVIAEKETTEATSKFLKHTRNEIQVRVPEEAQSGKIILSDGTEIPNRLYSEVELQVVLPSVAEVADYNNIKPGAIMTVTGENFDLVKEVRMENGEAMPFTYSAEQKALTFTIPRGAVNGPIYVVPASGVLVQVAEIKMATPEDVKAQETEITAGKELTLTGKNMDMIAAVLFPGVEKTVEPSSLSETEVKVMVPGEAQSGMIQLVLTSGETISGLELTITAPKYCHIVDENVLTMNDYFVGEDMVVDVVNIGELAEVQIDGTKVSHTFSDSQLTIPVPQTAGHDSSVELISKDGTCKKYTISFAKVIWEGSSDIGNWGGNQELGWDGYDWSSVHPGTIITVYYTLNTGTTDWQIRLGGCAIEWGALPDIPAAGLEAGSTKFSATLTEEALEVLSRRNPDDNNKMYGLVVTGCNFTMTKVTLK
;
A
#
# COMPACT_ATOMS: atom_id res chain seq x y z
N MET A 1 -70.95 -61.75 -89.10
CA MET A 1 -70.96 -62.18 -87.68
C MET A 1 -69.84 -61.48 -86.94
N ASN A 2 -70.20 -60.90 -85.79
CA ASN A 2 -69.34 -60.21 -84.83
C ASN A 2 -67.98 -60.88 -84.58
N LYS A 3 -66.94 -60.05 -84.40
CA LYS A 3 -66.23 -59.96 -83.12
C LYS A 3 -65.30 -58.74 -83.09
N ILE A 4 -65.62 -57.84 -82.17
CA ILE A 4 -64.82 -56.69 -81.75
C ILE A 4 -63.65 -57.24 -80.93
N TYR A 5 -62.41 -56.94 -81.32
CA TYR A 5 -61.23 -57.05 -80.47
C TYR A 5 -60.62 -55.66 -80.31
N LYS A 6 -60.36 -55.26 -79.06
CA LYS A 6 -59.90 -53.93 -78.67
C LYS A 6 -58.47 -53.67 -79.19
N PHE A 7 -58.38 -52.97 -80.32
CA PHE A 7 -57.15 -52.56 -81.02
C PHE A 7 -56.32 -51.51 -80.24
N SER A 8 -56.86 -50.94 -79.15
CA SER A 8 -56.18 -49.89 -78.35
C SER A 8 -55.09 -50.41 -77.42
N ALA A 9 -55.08 -51.71 -77.09
CA ALA A 9 -54.04 -52.31 -76.24
C ALA A 9 -52.75 -52.61 -77.01
N TRP A 10 -52.83 -52.77 -78.34
CA TRP A 10 -51.67 -53.01 -79.21
C TRP A 10 -50.96 -51.71 -79.63
N TRP A 11 -51.67 -50.58 -79.64
CA TRP A 11 -51.08 -49.27 -79.90
C TRP A 11 -50.25 -48.72 -78.74
N MET A 12 -50.57 -49.07 -77.48
CA MET A 12 -49.71 -48.72 -76.33
C MET A 12 -48.46 -49.61 -76.22
N ALA A 13 -48.50 -50.85 -76.69
CA ALA A 13 -47.32 -51.72 -76.72
C ALA A 13 -46.29 -51.26 -77.78
N CYS A 14 -46.75 -50.73 -78.92
CA CYS A 14 -45.85 -50.16 -79.94
C CYS A 14 -45.29 -48.77 -79.57
N LEU A 15 -45.94 -48.01 -78.69
CA LEU A 15 -45.45 -46.69 -78.26
C LEU A 15 -44.37 -46.78 -77.16
N VAL A 16 -44.32 -47.87 -76.40
CA VAL A 16 -43.26 -48.16 -75.41
C VAL A 16 -42.05 -48.87 -76.05
N LEU A 17 -42.22 -49.50 -77.22
CA LEU A 17 -41.14 -50.14 -77.98
C LEU A 17 -40.47 -49.23 -79.02
N LEU A 18 -40.98 -48.01 -79.25
CA LEU A 18 -40.38 -47.01 -80.15
C LEU A 18 -39.67 -45.85 -79.42
N SER A 19 -39.65 -45.81 -78.08
CA SER A 19 -38.85 -44.85 -77.31
C SER A 19 -37.45 -45.37 -76.94
N SER A 20 -37.04 -46.52 -77.49
CA SER A 20 -35.79 -47.20 -77.13
C SER A 20 -34.64 -47.03 -78.12
N LEU A 21 -34.76 -46.23 -79.19
CA LEU A 21 -33.68 -46.06 -80.18
C LEU A 21 -33.62 -44.64 -80.81
N THR A 22 -33.42 -43.61 -79.99
CA THR A 22 -32.63 -42.41 -80.37
C THR A 22 -32.06 -41.73 -79.12
N PHE A 23 -31.13 -42.41 -78.43
CA PHE A 23 -29.99 -41.70 -77.87
C PHE A 23 -28.78 -42.13 -78.69
N THR A 24 -28.35 -41.24 -79.58
CA THR A 24 -26.97 -41.23 -80.02
C THR A 24 -26.15 -41.01 -78.75
N ALA A 25 -25.58 -42.08 -78.21
CA ALA A 25 -24.53 -42.01 -77.22
C ALA A 25 -23.30 -41.40 -77.92
N CYS A 26 -23.14 -40.09 -77.82
CA CYS A 26 -21.87 -39.44 -78.08
C CYS A 26 -21.01 -39.55 -76.82
N GLU A 27 -19.94 -40.33 -76.98
CA GLU A 27 -18.75 -40.49 -76.14
C GLU A 27 -18.93 -41.17 -74.78
N THR A 28 -18.91 -42.50 -74.80
CA THR A 28 -18.11 -43.27 -73.84
C THR A 28 -16.63 -42.90 -74.03
N ASN A 29 -16.21 -41.78 -73.44
CA ASN A 29 -14.84 -41.68 -72.96
C ASN A 29 -14.75 -42.65 -71.77
N ASP A 30 -14.53 -43.93 -72.05
CA ASP A 30 -13.98 -44.87 -71.07
C ASP A 30 -12.62 -44.29 -70.68
N VAL A 31 -12.63 -43.42 -69.67
CA VAL A 31 -11.43 -42.93 -69.04
C VAL A 31 -10.74 -44.16 -68.46
N ASP A 32 -9.68 -44.60 -69.12
CA ASP A 32 -8.82 -45.67 -68.64
C ASP A 32 -8.34 -45.31 -67.22
N THR A 33 -8.97 -45.92 -66.21
CA THR A 33 -8.61 -45.73 -64.80
C THR A 33 -7.37 -46.52 -64.43
N ASN A 34 -6.73 -47.24 -65.37
CA ASN A 34 -5.47 -47.90 -65.11
C ASN A 34 -4.37 -46.86 -64.88
N GLN A 35 -3.89 -46.81 -63.64
CA GLN A 35 -2.83 -45.91 -63.20
C GLN A 35 -1.45 -46.42 -63.64
N TYR A 36 -1.30 -47.70 -63.99
CA TYR A 36 -0.03 -48.30 -64.39
C TYR A 36 -0.01 -48.52 -65.90
N ARG A 37 0.29 -47.45 -66.66
CA ARG A 37 0.17 -47.39 -68.13
C ARG A 37 1.43 -47.84 -68.90
N GLY A 38 2.47 -48.31 -68.20
CA GLY A 38 3.78 -48.63 -68.79
C GLY A 38 4.59 -47.37 -69.14
N GLY A 39 5.92 -47.51 -69.26
CA GLY A 39 6.86 -46.38 -69.33
C GLY A 39 7.33 -45.92 -67.94
N ILE A 40 7.95 -44.75 -67.84
CA ILE A 40 8.42 -44.17 -66.56
C ILE A 40 7.44 -43.08 -66.12
N SER A 41 6.75 -43.28 -65.00
CA SER A 41 5.78 -42.31 -64.47
C SER A 41 5.63 -42.42 -62.96
N LEU A 42 5.41 -41.28 -62.28
CA LEU A 42 5.02 -41.25 -60.87
C LEU A 42 3.51 -41.04 -60.74
N ASN A 43 2.82 -41.92 -60.03
CA ASN A 43 1.38 -41.84 -59.81
C ASN A 43 1.05 -41.16 -58.49
N VAL A 44 1.72 -41.59 -57.41
CA VAL A 44 1.50 -41.07 -56.06
C VAL A 44 2.77 -41.21 -55.24
N PHE A 45 2.92 -40.34 -54.25
CA PHE A 45 3.95 -40.47 -53.22
C PHE A 45 3.33 -40.16 -51.85
N GLY A 46 3.88 -40.73 -50.78
CA GLY A 46 3.40 -40.48 -49.43
C GLY A 46 4.06 -41.36 -48.37
N PRO A 47 3.72 -41.15 -47.09
CA PRO A 47 2.71 -40.22 -46.59
C PRO A 47 3.13 -38.74 -46.75
N SER A 48 2.15 -37.83 -46.81
CA SER A 48 2.36 -36.37 -46.73
C SER A 48 1.19 -35.80 -45.91
N PRO A 49 1.41 -35.24 -44.71
CA PRO A 49 2.70 -34.98 -44.09
C PRO A 49 3.47 -36.25 -43.67
N VAL A 50 4.81 -36.20 -43.77
CA VAL A 50 5.73 -37.27 -43.33
C VAL A 50 6.53 -36.85 -42.10
N LEU A 51 6.97 -37.80 -41.26
CA LEU A 51 7.95 -37.51 -40.22
C LEU A 51 9.36 -37.41 -40.83
N ARG A 52 10.18 -36.46 -40.38
CA ARG A 52 11.61 -36.46 -40.72
C ARG A 52 12.29 -37.65 -40.07
N GLY A 53 13.12 -38.36 -40.83
CA GLY A 53 13.63 -39.69 -40.50
C GLY A 53 12.65 -40.83 -40.81
N GLY A 54 11.43 -40.50 -41.24
CA GLY A 54 10.43 -41.48 -41.70
C GLY A 54 10.65 -41.92 -43.14
N GLU A 55 9.91 -42.95 -43.54
CA GLU A 55 9.95 -43.52 -44.89
C GLU A 55 8.97 -42.78 -45.82
N LEU A 56 9.47 -42.32 -46.96
CA LEU A 56 8.66 -41.78 -48.04
C LEU A 56 8.60 -42.78 -49.19
N ARG A 57 7.39 -43.12 -49.62
CA ARG A 57 7.12 -44.11 -50.68
C ARG A 57 6.72 -43.41 -51.97
N PHE A 58 7.16 -43.96 -53.09
CA PHE A 58 6.77 -43.53 -54.43
C PHE A 58 6.18 -44.72 -55.17
N LEU A 59 5.00 -44.56 -55.76
CA LEU A 59 4.31 -45.58 -56.54
C LEU A 59 4.10 -45.09 -57.97
N GLY A 60 4.42 -45.94 -58.94
CA GLY A 60 4.46 -45.54 -60.35
C GLY A 60 4.84 -46.68 -61.29
N CYS A 61 5.37 -46.35 -62.46
CA CYS A 61 5.94 -47.31 -63.41
C CYS A 61 7.41 -46.96 -63.67
N GLY A 62 8.27 -47.97 -63.84
CA GLY A 62 9.68 -47.79 -64.21
C GLY A 62 10.54 -47.11 -63.14
N LEU A 63 10.15 -47.21 -61.86
CA LEU A 63 10.84 -46.55 -60.75
C LEU A 63 12.22 -47.16 -60.44
N ASP A 64 12.52 -48.36 -60.95
CA ASP A 64 13.86 -48.96 -60.94
C ASP A 64 14.90 -48.13 -61.72
N GLN A 65 14.44 -47.20 -62.57
CA GLN A 65 15.27 -46.26 -63.33
C GLN A 65 15.61 -44.97 -62.57
N VAL A 66 15.11 -44.79 -61.35
CA VAL A 66 15.44 -43.63 -60.50
C VAL A 66 16.89 -43.78 -59.99
N ALA A 67 17.67 -42.72 -60.19
CA ALA A 67 19.07 -42.62 -59.76
C ALA A 67 19.19 -41.93 -58.40
N SER A 68 18.39 -40.88 -58.17
CA SER A 68 18.35 -40.16 -56.89
C SER A 68 17.02 -39.47 -56.66
N VAL A 69 16.72 -39.17 -55.40
CA VAL A 69 15.56 -38.37 -54.99
C VAL A 69 16.06 -37.05 -54.38
N LEU A 70 15.57 -35.93 -54.90
CA LEU A 70 15.87 -34.59 -54.41
C LEU A 70 14.69 -34.08 -53.58
N ILE A 71 14.92 -33.93 -52.28
CA ILE A 71 14.00 -33.27 -51.35
C ILE A 71 14.59 -31.88 -51.06
N PRO A 72 13.78 -30.79 -51.07
CA PRO A 72 14.28 -29.46 -50.75
C PRO A 72 15.03 -29.43 -49.40
N GLY A 73 16.18 -28.75 -49.33
CA GLY A 73 17.00 -28.67 -48.12
C GLY A 73 17.88 -29.89 -47.83
N CYS A 74 17.88 -30.91 -48.69
CA CYS A 74 18.72 -32.10 -48.55
C CYS A 74 19.69 -32.26 -49.72
N ASP A 75 20.80 -32.95 -49.44
CA ASP A 75 21.62 -33.55 -50.50
C ASP A 75 20.84 -34.63 -51.26
N ALA A 76 21.28 -34.95 -52.47
CA ALA A 76 20.63 -35.96 -53.29
C ALA A 76 20.63 -37.32 -52.61
N ILE A 77 19.44 -37.90 -52.42
CA ILE A 77 19.28 -39.20 -51.77
C ILE A 77 19.52 -40.28 -52.82
N THR A 78 20.69 -40.94 -52.74
CA THR A 78 21.06 -42.07 -53.59
C THR A 78 20.80 -43.42 -52.93
N ASP A 79 20.59 -43.43 -51.61
CA ASP A 79 20.18 -44.63 -50.87
C ASP A 79 18.68 -44.84 -51.05
N ILE A 80 18.34 -45.56 -52.13
CA ILE A 80 16.96 -45.85 -52.53
C ILE A 80 16.70 -47.34 -52.32
N GLN A 81 15.69 -47.65 -51.50
CA GLN A 81 15.20 -49.01 -51.37
C GLN A 81 14.25 -49.32 -52.52
N LEU A 82 14.74 -50.08 -53.50
CA LEU A 82 13.95 -50.59 -54.61
C LEU A 82 13.11 -51.79 -54.15
N ILE A 83 11.78 -51.66 -54.16
CA ILE A 83 10.85 -52.75 -53.83
C ILE A 83 10.43 -53.49 -55.10
N SER A 84 10.03 -52.74 -56.13
CA SER A 84 9.78 -53.24 -57.48
C SER A 84 9.93 -52.10 -58.50
N ALA A 85 9.74 -52.39 -59.79
CA ALA A 85 9.66 -51.35 -60.82
C ALA A 85 8.48 -50.38 -60.59
N GLU A 86 7.55 -50.73 -59.70
CA GLU A 86 6.39 -49.92 -59.35
C GLU A 86 6.52 -49.19 -58.01
N GLU A 87 7.52 -49.52 -57.18
CA GLU A 87 7.67 -48.97 -55.83
C GLU A 87 9.14 -48.77 -55.44
N ILE A 88 9.47 -47.54 -55.04
CA ILE A 88 10.71 -47.21 -54.35
C ILE A 88 10.42 -46.50 -53.03
N ARG A 89 11.38 -46.60 -52.10
CA ARG A 89 11.29 -45.95 -50.78
C ARG A 89 12.60 -45.25 -50.45
N VAL A 90 12.49 -44.13 -49.75
CA VAL A 90 13.63 -43.37 -49.23
C VAL A 90 13.38 -42.94 -47.80
N ILE A 91 14.45 -42.79 -47.01
CA ILE A 91 14.36 -42.17 -45.69
C ILE A 91 14.48 -40.65 -45.86
N VAL A 92 13.53 -39.92 -45.29
CA VAL A 92 13.50 -38.46 -45.32
C VAL A 92 14.60 -37.90 -44.41
N PRO A 93 15.58 -37.14 -44.91
CA PRO A 93 16.62 -36.56 -44.06
C PRO A 93 16.06 -35.53 -43.09
N GLN A 94 16.78 -35.29 -41.98
CA GLN A 94 16.36 -34.33 -40.96
C GLN A 94 16.42 -32.86 -41.43
N THR A 95 17.18 -32.56 -42.49
CA THR A 95 17.30 -31.21 -43.05
C THR A 95 16.19 -30.87 -44.06
N ALA A 96 15.24 -31.79 -44.27
CA ALA A 96 14.23 -31.66 -45.31
C ALA A 96 13.29 -30.47 -45.07
N LEU A 97 13.06 -29.68 -46.11
CA LEU A 97 12.22 -28.48 -46.14
C LEU A 97 10.96 -28.73 -46.99
N PRO A 98 9.83 -28.07 -46.67
CA PRO A 98 8.61 -28.23 -47.46
C PRO A 98 8.82 -27.84 -48.91
N GLY A 99 8.24 -28.62 -49.83
CA GLY A 99 8.28 -28.30 -51.26
C GLY A 99 8.13 -29.52 -52.15
N TYR A 100 8.36 -29.31 -53.45
CA TYR A 100 8.23 -30.37 -54.45
C TYR A 100 9.46 -31.29 -54.42
N VAL A 101 9.20 -32.58 -54.37
CA VAL A 101 10.23 -33.62 -54.51
C VAL A 101 10.46 -33.92 -55.98
N THR A 102 11.72 -34.13 -56.36
CA THR A 102 12.13 -34.47 -57.74
C THR A 102 12.83 -35.82 -57.77
N LEU A 103 12.35 -36.75 -58.60
CA LEU A 103 13.03 -38.00 -58.90
C LEU A 103 13.93 -37.79 -60.12
N MET A 104 15.24 -37.99 -59.96
CA MET A 104 16.21 -37.92 -61.06
C MET A 104 16.38 -39.32 -61.64
N LEU A 105 16.17 -39.46 -62.95
CA LEU A 105 16.27 -40.73 -63.65
C LEU A 105 17.70 -40.95 -64.18
N ARG A 106 18.10 -42.22 -64.36
CA ARG A 106 19.43 -42.60 -64.89
C ARG A 106 19.67 -42.12 -66.33
N ASN A 107 18.61 -41.86 -67.08
CA ASN A 107 18.67 -41.32 -68.45
C ASN A 107 18.86 -39.79 -68.50
N GLY A 108 18.90 -39.11 -67.35
CA GLY A 108 19.07 -37.65 -67.24
C GLY A 108 17.77 -36.85 -67.23
N GLU A 109 16.60 -37.50 -67.38
CA GLU A 109 15.29 -36.86 -67.20
C GLU A 109 14.91 -36.78 -65.71
N SER A 110 13.88 -36.00 -65.39
CA SER A 110 13.38 -35.89 -64.02
C SER A 110 11.86 -35.85 -63.94
N ILE A 111 11.33 -36.34 -62.81
CA ILE A 111 9.90 -36.30 -62.49
C ILE A 111 9.73 -35.45 -61.24
N VAL A 112 9.01 -34.34 -61.38
CA VAL A 112 8.64 -33.47 -60.25
C VAL A 112 7.27 -33.86 -59.74
N THR A 113 7.14 -34.03 -58.42
CA THR A 113 5.86 -34.27 -57.76
C THR A 113 4.86 -33.14 -58.03
N LYS A 114 3.56 -33.47 -58.10
CA LYS A 114 2.49 -32.49 -58.35
C LYS A 114 2.01 -31.77 -57.09
N THR A 115 2.25 -32.35 -55.92
CA THR A 115 1.90 -31.78 -54.61
C THR A 115 3.16 -31.62 -53.79
N GLN A 116 3.19 -30.63 -52.90
CA GLN A 116 4.31 -30.42 -52.01
C GLN A 116 4.36 -31.52 -50.94
N LEU A 117 5.57 -31.93 -50.56
CA LEU A 117 5.83 -32.70 -49.36
C LEU A 117 5.73 -31.76 -48.16
N THR A 118 4.89 -32.11 -47.19
CA THR A 118 4.80 -31.44 -45.89
C THR A 118 5.28 -32.38 -44.79
N TYR A 119 5.49 -31.85 -43.58
CA TYR A 119 6.01 -32.63 -42.46
C TYR A 119 5.08 -32.57 -41.25
N SER A 120 5.06 -33.66 -40.49
CA SER A 120 4.40 -33.71 -39.20
C SER A 120 5.45 -33.45 -38.12
N GLU A 121 5.17 -32.51 -37.23
CA GLU A 121 6.11 -32.07 -36.19
C GLU A 121 5.44 -32.19 -34.80
N PRO A 122 5.22 -33.43 -34.30
CA PRO A 122 4.59 -33.64 -33.01
C PRO A 122 5.55 -33.21 -31.90
N VAL A 123 5.34 -32.03 -31.32
CA VAL A 123 6.12 -31.57 -30.17
C VAL A 123 5.81 -32.42 -28.95
N SER A 124 6.85 -32.88 -28.25
CA SER A 124 6.71 -33.64 -27.00
C SER A 124 7.80 -33.29 -26.00
N ILE A 125 7.47 -33.29 -24.71
CA ILE A 125 8.43 -33.26 -23.60
C ILE A 125 8.67 -34.70 -23.17
N GLU A 126 9.93 -35.11 -23.17
CA GLU A 126 10.35 -36.44 -22.69
C GLU A 126 10.71 -36.38 -21.21
N SER A 127 11.53 -35.41 -20.81
CA SER A 127 12.00 -35.25 -19.44
C SER A 127 12.57 -33.85 -19.21
N PHE A 128 12.84 -33.51 -17.97
CA PHE A 128 13.69 -32.39 -17.62
C PHE A 128 14.63 -32.77 -16.47
N SER A 129 15.73 -32.04 -16.33
CA SER A 129 16.73 -32.29 -15.30
C SER A 129 17.48 -30.99 -14.94
N PRO A 130 17.76 -30.77 -13.64
CA PRO A 130 17.35 -31.59 -12.49
C PRO A 130 15.86 -31.38 -12.12
N GLU A 131 15.28 -32.33 -11.37
CA GLU A 131 13.89 -32.23 -10.88
C GLU A 131 13.73 -31.30 -9.67
N SER A 132 14.83 -31.05 -8.95
CA SER A 132 14.91 -30.10 -7.85
C SER A 132 15.97 -29.04 -8.17
N VAL A 133 15.59 -27.78 -8.10
CA VAL A 133 16.40 -26.63 -8.54
C VAL A 133 16.35 -25.50 -7.51
N ARG A 134 17.44 -24.76 -7.40
CA ARG A 134 17.43 -23.41 -6.82
C ARG A 134 17.15 -22.38 -7.90
N PRO A 135 16.61 -21.20 -7.55
CA PRO A 135 16.70 -20.02 -8.39
C PRO A 135 18.09 -19.83 -9.02
N GLY A 136 18.14 -19.55 -10.32
CA GLY A 136 19.37 -19.36 -11.09
C GLY A 136 20.02 -20.62 -11.64
N ASP A 137 19.63 -21.81 -11.17
CA ASP A 137 20.12 -23.09 -11.70
C ASP A 137 19.74 -23.27 -13.17
N VAL A 138 20.54 -24.06 -13.89
CA VAL A 138 20.26 -24.41 -15.29
C VAL A 138 19.33 -25.61 -15.33
N LEU A 139 18.14 -25.41 -15.90
CA LEU A 139 17.16 -26.44 -16.16
C LEU A 139 17.28 -26.89 -17.62
N THR A 140 17.47 -28.19 -17.84
CA THR A 140 17.51 -28.81 -19.17
C THR A 140 16.22 -29.57 -19.42
N ILE A 141 15.52 -29.27 -20.52
CA ILE A 141 14.31 -29.94 -20.96
C ILE A 141 14.65 -30.71 -22.24
N LYS A 142 14.33 -32.01 -22.27
CA LYS A 142 14.53 -32.90 -23.41
C LYS A 142 13.21 -33.31 -24.04
N GLY A 143 13.22 -33.51 -25.34
CA GLY A 143 12.02 -33.85 -26.09
C GLY A 143 12.24 -33.93 -27.59
N GLU A 144 11.16 -33.74 -28.35
CA GLU A 144 11.16 -33.71 -29.80
C GLU A 144 10.50 -32.42 -30.30
N TYR A 145 11.07 -31.85 -31.36
CA TYR A 145 10.63 -30.58 -31.97
C TYR A 145 10.57 -29.38 -31.00
N LEU A 146 11.41 -29.38 -29.97
CA LEU A 146 11.48 -28.30 -28.97
C LEU A 146 11.93 -26.95 -29.55
N ASN A 147 12.59 -26.95 -30.71
CA ASN A 147 12.95 -25.73 -31.43
C ASN A 147 11.73 -24.92 -31.93
N LEU A 148 10.53 -25.51 -31.89
CA LEU A 148 9.27 -24.83 -32.20
C LEU A 148 8.65 -24.15 -30.97
N MET A 149 9.23 -24.37 -29.78
CA MET A 149 8.74 -23.82 -28.52
C MET A 149 9.58 -22.61 -28.15
N HIS A 150 8.94 -21.47 -28.00
CA HIS A 150 9.57 -20.16 -27.82
C HIS A 150 9.50 -19.65 -26.37
N GLN A 151 8.74 -20.34 -25.51
CA GLN A 151 8.58 -19.98 -24.11
C GLN A 151 8.65 -21.21 -23.20
N VAL A 152 9.39 -21.09 -22.10
CA VAL A 152 9.32 -21.96 -20.93
C VAL A 152 8.59 -21.19 -19.84
N ILE A 153 7.46 -21.72 -19.38
CA ILE A 153 6.60 -21.09 -18.38
C ILE A 153 6.62 -21.96 -17.13
N PHE A 154 7.03 -21.37 -16.01
CA PHE A 154 6.99 -21.96 -14.69
C PHE A 154 5.63 -21.70 -14.03
N ALA A 155 5.40 -22.28 -12.85
CA ALA A 155 4.19 -22.01 -12.06
C ALA A 155 3.97 -20.49 -11.83
N GLU A 156 2.72 -20.09 -11.56
CA GLU A 156 2.31 -18.68 -11.45
C GLU A 156 2.60 -17.81 -12.68
N ASN A 157 2.68 -18.42 -13.88
CA ASN A 157 2.94 -17.76 -15.16
C ASN A 157 4.27 -16.98 -15.20
N VAL A 158 5.33 -17.50 -14.57
CA VAL A 158 6.67 -16.92 -14.72
C VAL A 158 7.26 -17.40 -16.05
N ILE A 159 7.40 -16.49 -17.02
CA ILE A 159 7.76 -16.80 -18.41
C ILE A 159 9.23 -16.48 -18.69
N VAL A 160 9.94 -17.46 -19.26
CA VAL A 160 11.23 -17.27 -19.94
C VAL A 160 10.99 -17.43 -21.44
N SER A 161 11.20 -16.37 -22.22
CA SER A 161 11.12 -16.39 -23.69
C SER A 161 12.51 -16.54 -24.33
N ASP A 162 12.55 -17.05 -25.56
CA ASP A 162 13.75 -17.13 -26.39
C ASP A 162 14.11 -15.80 -27.06
N GLU A 163 13.22 -14.80 -26.99
CA GLU A 163 13.41 -13.45 -27.50
C GLU A 163 14.74 -12.85 -27.04
N VAL A 164 15.46 -12.28 -28.00
CA VAL A 164 16.73 -11.60 -27.76
C VAL A 164 16.43 -10.17 -27.30
N ILE A 165 16.74 -9.88 -26.03
CA ILE A 165 16.59 -8.54 -25.48
C ILE A 165 17.92 -7.80 -25.63
N ALA A 166 17.90 -6.62 -26.25
CA ALA A 166 19.04 -5.71 -26.19
C ALA A 166 19.05 -5.04 -24.81
N GLU A 167 19.97 -5.44 -23.93
CA GLU A 167 20.20 -4.74 -22.68
C GLU A 167 20.72 -3.33 -22.99
N LYS A 168 20.18 -2.31 -22.31
CA LYS A 168 20.47 -0.90 -22.59
C LYS A 168 21.92 -0.47 -22.30
N GLU A 169 22.75 -1.35 -21.73
CA GLU A 169 24.10 -1.00 -21.25
C GLU A 169 25.22 -1.95 -21.72
N THR A 170 24.94 -2.98 -22.52
CA THR A 170 25.95 -3.92 -23.03
C THR A 170 25.75 -4.19 -24.53
N THR A 171 26.85 -4.26 -25.29
CA THR A 171 26.85 -4.48 -26.76
C THR A 171 26.60 -5.94 -27.18
N GLU A 172 26.18 -6.81 -26.27
CA GLU A 172 25.92 -8.23 -26.55
C GLU A 172 24.45 -8.57 -26.30
N ALA A 173 23.76 -8.95 -27.36
CA ALA A 173 22.37 -9.39 -27.29
C ALA A 173 22.35 -10.85 -26.78
N THR A 174 21.81 -11.08 -25.59
CA THR A 174 21.76 -12.43 -24.98
C THR A 174 20.31 -12.92 -24.94
N SER A 175 20.06 -14.10 -25.52
CA SER A 175 18.79 -14.82 -25.31
C SER A 175 18.76 -15.38 -23.89
N LYS A 176 17.58 -15.42 -23.26
CA LYS A 176 17.41 -16.09 -21.96
C LYS A 176 17.48 -17.62 -22.09
N PHE A 177 17.33 -18.16 -23.30
CA PHE A 177 17.58 -19.56 -23.59
C PHE A 177 19.09 -19.78 -23.72
N LEU A 178 19.63 -20.62 -22.85
CA LEU A 178 21.03 -21.03 -22.87
C LEU A 178 21.31 -22.03 -24.01
N LYS A 179 20.28 -22.79 -24.40
CA LYS A 179 20.31 -23.72 -25.52
C LYS A 179 18.90 -23.87 -26.08
N HIS A 180 18.77 -23.88 -27.40
CA HIS A 180 17.49 -24.07 -28.08
C HIS A 180 17.69 -24.89 -29.33
N THR A 181 17.33 -26.16 -29.27
CA THR A 181 17.51 -27.13 -30.35
C THR A 181 16.27 -28.00 -30.46
N ARG A 182 16.19 -28.78 -31.53
CA ARG A 182 15.07 -29.72 -31.75
C ARG A 182 14.82 -30.65 -30.57
N ASN A 183 15.87 -31.04 -29.85
CA ASN A 183 15.77 -32.05 -28.81
C ASN A 183 16.01 -31.53 -27.40
N GLU A 184 16.34 -30.26 -27.27
CA GLU A 184 16.81 -29.72 -26.00
C GLU A 184 16.57 -28.21 -25.89
N ILE A 185 15.97 -27.81 -24.78
CA ILE A 185 15.93 -26.42 -24.30
C ILE A 185 16.72 -26.36 -22.99
N GLN A 186 17.56 -25.33 -22.81
CA GLN A 186 18.14 -25.00 -21.52
C GLN A 186 17.80 -23.57 -21.14
N VAL A 187 17.33 -23.37 -19.91
CA VAL A 187 17.01 -22.05 -19.35
C VAL A 187 17.57 -21.92 -17.94
N ARG A 188 17.77 -20.69 -17.46
CA ARG A 188 17.95 -20.44 -16.02
C ARG A 188 16.59 -20.37 -15.34
N VAL A 189 16.47 -21.01 -14.19
CA VAL A 189 15.27 -20.93 -13.36
C VAL A 189 15.14 -19.50 -12.81
N PRO A 190 14.03 -18.78 -13.07
CA PRO A 190 13.82 -17.43 -12.55
C PRO A 190 13.77 -17.38 -11.02
N GLU A 191 14.07 -16.21 -10.42
CA GLU A 191 13.98 -16.03 -8.96
C GLU A 191 12.55 -16.15 -8.44
N GLU A 192 11.58 -15.80 -9.27
CA GLU A 192 10.16 -15.81 -8.96
C GLU A 192 9.51 -17.19 -9.15
N ALA A 193 10.25 -18.18 -9.68
CA ALA A 193 9.71 -19.49 -10.00
C ALA A 193 9.23 -20.22 -8.75
N GLN A 194 8.10 -20.92 -8.87
CA GLN A 194 7.56 -21.79 -7.84
C GLN A 194 7.54 -23.25 -8.32
N SER A 195 7.46 -24.19 -7.38
CA SER A 195 7.27 -25.60 -7.69
C SER A 195 6.00 -25.82 -8.49
N GLY A 196 6.05 -26.70 -9.48
CA GLY A 196 4.92 -27.03 -10.33
C GLY A 196 5.34 -27.56 -11.70
N LYS A 197 4.37 -27.79 -12.57
CA LYS A 197 4.64 -28.27 -13.93
C LYS A 197 5.32 -27.19 -14.76
N ILE A 198 6.25 -27.62 -15.61
CA ILE A 198 6.85 -26.78 -16.64
C ILE A 198 5.92 -26.82 -17.85
N ILE A 199 5.67 -25.66 -18.45
CA ILE A 199 4.84 -25.53 -19.63
C ILE A 199 5.70 -24.98 -20.77
N LEU A 200 5.69 -25.64 -21.92
CA LEU A 200 6.26 -25.12 -23.15
C LEU A 200 5.19 -24.47 -24.01
N SER A 201 5.47 -23.28 -24.55
CA SER A 201 4.54 -22.56 -25.44
C SER A 201 5.21 -22.02 -26.69
N ASP A 202 4.48 -22.03 -27.81
CA ASP A 202 4.95 -21.56 -29.11
C ASP A 202 4.89 -20.03 -29.24
N GLY A 203 4.42 -19.33 -28.20
CA GLY A 203 4.44 -17.86 -28.13
C GLY A 203 3.47 -17.17 -29.10
N THR A 204 2.54 -17.89 -29.74
CA THR A 204 1.56 -17.30 -30.66
C THR A 204 0.35 -16.70 -29.91
N GLU A 205 -0.50 -15.93 -30.61
CA GLU A 205 -1.73 -15.34 -30.02
C GLU A 205 -2.68 -16.40 -29.44
N ILE A 206 -2.75 -17.58 -30.06
CA ILE A 206 -3.49 -18.74 -29.57
C ILE A 206 -2.47 -19.85 -29.35
N PRO A 207 -1.79 -19.85 -28.19
CA PRO A 207 -0.60 -20.65 -28.03
C PRO A 207 -0.91 -22.14 -27.91
N ASN A 208 -0.13 -22.97 -28.58
CA ASN A 208 -0.03 -24.37 -28.19
C ASN A 208 0.73 -24.47 -26.86
N ARG A 209 0.22 -25.24 -25.91
CA ARG A 209 0.80 -25.43 -24.57
C ARG A 209 0.99 -26.89 -24.27
N LEU A 210 2.21 -27.26 -23.91
CA LEU A 210 2.56 -28.62 -23.54
C LEU A 210 3.09 -28.65 -22.11
N TYR A 211 2.56 -29.55 -21.30
CA TYR A 211 2.84 -29.64 -19.87
C TYR A 211 3.80 -30.79 -19.61
N SER A 212 4.74 -30.61 -18.69
CA SER A 212 5.52 -31.71 -18.17
C SER A 212 4.63 -32.72 -17.42
N GLU A 213 5.04 -33.98 -17.43
CA GLU A 213 4.36 -35.04 -16.69
C GLU A 213 4.58 -34.88 -15.18
N VAL A 214 5.83 -34.62 -14.78
CA VAL A 214 6.24 -34.41 -13.39
C VAL A 214 6.39 -32.91 -13.07
N GLU A 215 6.32 -32.59 -11.78
CA GLU A 215 6.46 -31.22 -11.27
C GLU A 215 7.92 -30.93 -10.92
N LEU A 216 8.40 -29.76 -11.36
CA LEU A 216 9.67 -29.20 -10.92
C LEU A 216 9.54 -28.76 -9.46
N GLN A 217 10.53 -29.08 -8.64
CA GLN A 217 10.62 -28.64 -7.25
C GLN A 217 11.58 -27.47 -7.15
N VAL A 218 11.08 -26.29 -6.82
CA VAL A 218 11.90 -25.11 -6.53
C VAL A 218 12.20 -25.06 -5.05
N VAL A 219 13.49 -25.02 -4.71
CA VAL A 219 13.96 -24.99 -3.32
C VAL A 219 13.48 -23.71 -2.63
N LEU A 220 12.81 -23.89 -1.50
CA LEU A 220 12.40 -22.80 -0.61
C LEU A 220 13.26 -22.77 0.66
N PRO A 221 13.29 -21.63 1.37
CA PRO A 221 13.71 -21.56 2.77
C PRO A 221 12.98 -22.61 3.61
N SER A 222 13.63 -23.11 4.67
CA SER A 222 12.98 -24.03 5.61
C SER A 222 13.64 -24.03 6.98
N VAL A 223 12.86 -24.42 7.99
CA VAL A 223 13.34 -24.75 9.34
C VAL A 223 13.13 -26.24 9.60
N ALA A 224 13.93 -26.83 10.50
CA ALA A 224 13.77 -28.23 10.88
C ALA A 224 12.45 -28.47 11.66
N GLU A 225 12.07 -27.51 12.50
CA GLU A 225 10.83 -27.49 13.29
C GLU A 225 10.43 -26.03 13.49
N VAL A 226 9.12 -25.75 13.41
CA VAL A 226 8.59 -24.42 13.74
C VAL A 226 8.48 -24.32 15.26
N ALA A 227 9.31 -23.47 15.87
CA ALA A 227 9.33 -23.29 17.31
C ALA A 227 8.30 -22.27 17.79
N ASP A 228 7.66 -22.58 18.93
CA ASP A 228 6.75 -21.68 19.66
C ASP A 228 7.52 -20.80 20.66
N TYR A 229 7.39 -19.49 20.54
CA TYR A 229 7.98 -18.51 21.42
C TYR A 229 6.89 -17.77 22.18
N ASN A 230 6.89 -17.87 23.51
CA ASN A 230 5.90 -17.23 24.36
C ASN A 230 6.50 -16.05 25.13
N ASN A 231 5.66 -15.13 25.56
CA ASN A 231 6.04 -13.97 26.38
C ASN A 231 7.07 -13.06 25.69
N ILE A 232 6.88 -12.82 24.39
CA ILE A 232 7.79 -12.00 23.57
C ILE A 232 7.43 -10.53 23.70
N LYS A 233 8.44 -9.68 23.95
CA LYS A 233 8.27 -8.24 24.08
C LYS A 233 8.68 -7.52 22.79
N PRO A 234 8.07 -6.37 22.46
CA PRO A 234 8.62 -5.44 21.48
C PRO A 234 10.11 -5.16 21.68
N GLY A 235 10.85 -5.08 20.58
CA GLY A 235 12.31 -4.87 20.60
C GLY A 235 13.12 -6.14 20.88
N ALA A 236 12.49 -7.28 21.18
CA ALA A 236 13.19 -8.55 21.32
C ALA A 236 13.89 -8.92 20.00
N ILE A 237 15.15 -9.32 20.11
CA ILE A 237 15.92 -9.86 18.98
C ILE A 237 15.69 -11.37 18.95
N MET A 238 15.18 -11.85 17.82
CA MET A 238 14.97 -13.27 17.56
C MET A 238 15.97 -13.77 16.52
N THR A 239 16.44 -15.00 16.72
CA THR A 239 17.30 -15.70 15.76
C THR A 239 16.68 -17.05 15.45
N VAL A 240 16.50 -17.32 14.16
CA VAL A 240 15.99 -18.60 13.65
C VAL A 240 17.06 -19.23 12.77
N THR A 241 17.30 -20.53 12.93
CA THR A 241 18.24 -21.31 12.11
C THR A 241 17.49 -22.19 11.13
N GLY A 242 18.01 -22.32 9.91
CA GLY A 242 17.33 -23.04 8.85
C GLY A 242 18.22 -23.32 7.64
N GLU A 243 17.60 -23.79 6.56
CA GLU A 243 18.26 -24.03 5.29
C GLU A 243 17.73 -23.04 4.24
N ASN A 244 18.59 -22.72 3.27
CA ASN A 244 18.27 -21.85 2.12
C ASN A 244 17.82 -20.42 2.48
N PHE A 245 18.23 -19.92 3.64
CA PHE A 245 17.94 -18.55 4.08
C PHE A 245 18.64 -17.46 3.25
N ASP A 246 19.62 -17.83 2.42
CA ASP A 246 20.18 -16.95 1.39
C ASP A 246 19.16 -16.54 0.31
N LEU A 247 18.05 -17.29 0.18
CA LEU A 247 16.97 -16.98 -0.76
C LEU A 247 15.96 -15.97 -0.22
N VAL A 248 15.98 -15.66 1.08
CA VAL A 248 14.99 -14.81 1.74
C VAL A 248 15.17 -13.36 1.31
N LYS A 249 14.06 -12.73 0.89
CA LYS A 249 14.01 -11.31 0.54
C LYS A 249 13.26 -10.48 1.59
N GLU A 250 12.38 -11.11 2.37
CA GLU A 250 11.57 -10.45 3.40
C GLU A 250 11.32 -11.39 4.58
N VAL A 251 11.27 -10.83 5.80
CA VAL A 251 10.70 -11.49 6.98
C VAL A 251 9.49 -10.68 7.40
N ARG A 252 8.36 -11.32 7.68
CA ARG A 252 7.11 -10.61 8.00
C ARG A 252 6.22 -11.38 8.95
N MET A 253 5.30 -10.65 9.58
CA MET A 253 4.25 -11.20 10.43
C MET A 253 3.00 -11.58 9.60
N GLU A 254 2.07 -12.32 10.20
CA GLU A 254 0.75 -12.66 9.61
C GLU A 254 -0.03 -11.43 9.14
N ASN A 255 0.04 -10.31 9.89
CA ASN A 255 -0.63 -9.05 9.54
C ASN A 255 0.00 -8.31 8.34
N GLY A 256 1.08 -8.86 7.75
CA GLY A 256 1.82 -8.28 6.63
C GLY A 256 2.89 -7.26 7.02
N GLU A 257 3.12 -7.01 8.32
CA GLU A 257 4.18 -6.13 8.79
C GLU A 257 5.56 -6.74 8.53
N ALA A 258 6.35 -6.09 7.68
CA ALA A 258 7.71 -6.50 7.34
C ALA A 258 8.71 -6.11 8.43
N MET A 259 9.67 -6.98 8.70
CA MET A 259 10.72 -6.79 9.69
C MET A 259 12.09 -6.77 9.02
N PRO A 260 12.95 -5.78 9.32
CA PRO A 260 14.35 -5.82 8.94
C PRO A 260 15.02 -7.06 9.53
N PHE A 261 15.82 -7.73 8.70
CA PHE A 261 16.55 -8.93 9.12
C PHE A 261 17.99 -8.89 8.63
N THR A 262 18.83 -9.69 9.27
CA THR A 262 20.18 -10.00 8.82
C THR A 262 20.32 -11.51 8.63
N TYR A 263 21.06 -11.92 7.61
CA TYR A 263 21.38 -13.31 7.33
C TYR A 263 22.86 -13.57 7.59
N SER A 264 23.18 -14.62 8.37
CA SER A 264 24.54 -15.15 8.51
C SER A 264 24.64 -16.50 7.81
N ALA A 265 25.50 -16.57 6.78
CA ALA A 265 25.76 -17.80 6.05
C ALA A 265 26.50 -18.84 6.91
N GLU A 266 27.38 -18.39 7.80
CA GLU A 266 28.16 -19.26 8.69
C GLU A 266 27.27 -20.00 9.69
N GLN A 267 26.26 -19.30 10.22
CA GLN A 267 25.32 -19.85 11.22
C GLN A 267 24.06 -20.44 10.57
N LYS A 268 23.87 -20.23 9.26
CA LYS A 268 22.62 -20.47 8.54
C LYS A 268 21.41 -19.90 9.29
N ALA A 269 21.54 -18.66 9.75
CA ALA A 269 20.61 -18.04 10.67
C ALA A 269 20.08 -16.70 10.15
N LEU A 270 18.81 -16.44 10.43
CA LEU A 270 18.19 -15.13 10.27
C LEU A 270 18.00 -14.50 11.64
N THR A 271 18.40 -13.25 11.78
CA THR A 271 18.17 -12.45 12.98
C THR A 271 17.30 -11.25 12.64
N PHE A 272 16.25 -11.02 13.41
CA PHE A 272 15.31 -9.91 13.23
C PHE A 272 14.82 -9.39 14.59
N THR A 273 14.26 -8.18 14.60
CA THR A 273 13.75 -7.53 15.81
C THR A 273 12.24 -7.41 15.75
N ILE A 274 11.57 -7.81 16.83
CA ILE A 274 10.10 -7.75 16.93
C ILE A 274 9.66 -6.27 17.04
N PRO A 275 8.78 -5.78 16.15
CA PRO A 275 8.34 -4.39 16.16
C PRO A 275 7.38 -4.10 17.33
N ARG A 276 7.12 -2.81 17.58
CA ARG A 276 6.22 -2.36 18.66
C ARG A 276 4.77 -2.76 18.44
N GLY A 277 4.31 -2.79 17.20
CA GLY A 277 2.95 -3.18 16.81
C GLY A 277 2.76 -4.69 16.61
N ALA A 278 3.75 -5.51 17.01
CA ALA A 278 3.69 -6.94 16.83
C ALA A 278 2.47 -7.58 17.52
N VAL A 279 1.87 -8.55 16.84
CA VAL A 279 0.72 -9.34 17.30
C VAL A 279 1.08 -10.82 17.46
N ASN A 280 0.23 -11.57 18.13
CA ASN A 280 0.37 -13.03 18.21
C ASN A 280 0.24 -13.67 16.82
N GLY A 281 1.01 -14.72 16.55
CA GLY A 281 0.87 -15.53 15.34
C GLY A 281 2.21 -15.95 14.71
N PRO A 282 2.15 -16.46 13.47
CA PRO A 282 3.32 -16.96 12.78
C PRO A 282 4.22 -15.83 12.26
N ILE A 283 5.51 -16.16 12.19
CA ILE A 283 6.52 -15.39 11.48
C ILE A 283 6.87 -16.12 10.19
N TYR A 284 6.80 -15.39 9.08
CA TYR A 284 7.11 -15.89 7.75
C TYR A 284 8.43 -15.33 7.24
N VAL A 285 9.15 -16.15 6.50
CA VAL A 285 10.19 -15.72 5.57
C VAL A 285 9.67 -15.87 4.15
N VAL A 286 10.00 -14.91 3.29
CA VAL A 286 9.49 -14.82 1.93
C VAL A 286 10.67 -14.71 0.96
N PRO A 287 10.91 -15.71 0.09
CA PRO A 287 11.86 -15.60 -1.00
C PRO A 287 11.26 -14.83 -2.18
N ALA A 288 12.04 -14.60 -3.25
CA ALA A 288 11.59 -13.86 -4.43
C ALA A 288 10.36 -14.47 -5.14
N SER A 289 10.12 -15.76 -4.96
CA SER A 289 8.91 -16.44 -5.46
C SER A 289 7.61 -16.03 -4.75
N GLY A 290 7.69 -15.31 -3.63
CA GLY A 290 6.54 -14.82 -2.88
C GLY A 290 5.88 -15.85 -1.96
N VAL A 291 6.39 -17.08 -1.91
CA VAL A 291 5.83 -18.15 -1.07
C VAL A 291 6.09 -17.86 0.42
N LEU A 292 5.06 -17.99 1.26
CA LEU A 292 5.18 -17.79 2.71
C LEU A 292 5.64 -19.06 3.39
N VAL A 293 6.86 -19.03 3.94
CA VAL A 293 7.41 -20.14 4.71
C VAL A 293 7.39 -19.75 6.19
N GLN A 294 6.58 -20.44 6.99
CA GLN A 294 6.54 -20.23 8.43
C GLN A 294 7.84 -20.73 9.07
N VAL A 295 8.46 -19.89 9.90
CA VAL A 295 9.73 -20.21 10.58
C VAL A 295 9.64 -20.17 12.10
N ALA A 296 8.64 -19.49 12.64
CA ALA A 296 8.37 -19.43 14.08
C ALA A 296 6.88 -19.13 14.32
N GLU A 297 6.42 -19.41 15.53
CA GLU A 297 5.15 -18.95 16.09
C GLU A 297 5.45 -18.09 17.32
N ILE A 298 4.84 -16.91 17.44
CA ILE A 298 5.07 -16.02 18.58
C ILE A 298 3.79 -15.70 19.35
N LYS A 299 3.92 -15.58 20.67
CA LYS A 299 2.93 -14.98 21.56
C LYS A 299 3.55 -13.83 22.32
N MET A 300 2.97 -12.66 22.14
CA MET A 300 3.38 -11.43 22.79
C MET A 300 3.13 -11.50 24.28
N ALA A 301 4.00 -10.84 25.05
CA ALA A 301 3.85 -10.68 26.49
C ALA A 301 2.59 -9.86 26.78
N THR A 302 1.74 -10.37 27.66
CA THR A 302 0.57 -9.66 28.19
C THR A 302 0.73 -9.43 29.68
N PRO A 303 0.18 -8.34 30.25
CA PRO A 303 0.14 -8.13 31.68
C PRO A 303 -0.53 -9.29 32.41
N GLU A 304 0.12 -9.79 33.46
CA GLU A 304 -0.38 -10.90 34.28
C GLU A 304 -0.39 -10.51 35.77
N ASP A 305 -1.26 -11.19 36.54
CA ASP A 305 -1.36 -11.02 37.99
C ASP A 305 -1.58 -9.55 38.42
N VAL A 306 -2.30 -8.77 37.60
CA VAL A 306 -2.50 -7.32 37.80
C VAL A 306 -3.26 -7.05 39.10
N LYS A 307 -2.66 -6.25 39.98
CA LYS A 307 -3.21 -5.84 41.28
C LYS A 307 -3.04 -4.35 41.48
N ALA A 308 -4.07 -3.70 42.00
CA ALA A 308 -3.94 -2.33 42.49
C ALA A 308 -3.44 -2.30 43.92
N GLN A 309 -2.62 -1.31 44.25
CA GLN A 309 -2.25 -1.01 45.64
C GLN A 309 -3.48 -0.65 46.47
N GLU A 310 -4.41 0.11 45.90
CA GLU A 310 -5.69 0.50 46.49
C GLU A 310 -6.81 0.25 45.47
N THR A 311 -7.81 -0.56 45.83
CA THR A 311 -9.00 -0.79 44.98
C THR A 311 -10.09 0.25 45.22
N GLU A 312 -10.02 1.00 46.32
CA GLU A 312 -10.86 2.16 46.60
C GLU A 312 -10.00 3.42 46.46
N ILE A 313 -10.22 4.20 45.40
CA ILE A 313 -9.39 5.36 45.08
C ILE A 313 -10.24 6.59 44.80
N THR A 314 -9.78 7.76 45.22
CA THR A 314 -10.43 9.04 44.88
C THR A 314 -9.94 9.51 43.52
N ALA A 315 -10.86 9.94 42.65
CA ALA A 315 -10.50 10.57 41.39
C ALA A 315 -9.58 11.78 41.60
N GLY A 316 -8.60 11.95 40.70
CA GLY A 316 -7.49 12.88 40.82
C GLY A 316 -6.28 12.38 41.62
N LYS A 317 -6.31 11.17 42.20
CA LYS A 317 -5.13 10.52 42.80
C LYS A 317 -4.39 9.62 41.80
N GLU A 318 -3.11 9.36 42.08
CA GLU A 318 -2.32 8.39 41.33
C GLU A 318 -2.66 6.96 41.77
N LEU A 319 -3.00 6.11 40.80
CA LEU A 319 -3.22 4.68 40.96
C LEU A 319 -1.92 3.93 40.65
N THR A 320 -1.48 3.09 41.58
CA THR A 320 -0.37 2.15 41.37
C THR A 320 -0.91 0.75 41.07
N LEU A 321 -0.56 0.21 39.91
CA LEU A 321 -0.82 -1.16 39.49
C LEU A 321 0.49 -1.95 39.50
N THR A 322 0.44 -3.19 39.99
CA THR A 322 1.58 -4.12 40.04
C THR A 322 1.21 -5.43 39.36
N GLY A 323 2.20 -6.13 38.81
CA GLY A 323 1.99 -7.39 38.11
C GLY A 323 3.26 -7.85 37.39
N LYS A 324 3.11 -8.69 36.38
CA LYS A 324 4.17 -9.03 35.43
C LYS A 324 3.87 -8.41 34.07
N ASN A 325 4.91 -8.14 33.28
CA ASN A 325 4.80 -7.52 31.95
C ASN A 325 4.00 -6.21 31.96
N MET A 326 4.10 -5.45 33.05
CA MET A 326 3.36 -4.20 33.22
C MET A 326 3.82 -3.14 32.22
N ASP A 327 5.08 -3.26 31.75
CA ASP A 327 5.68 -2.47 30.67
C ASP A 327 5.00 -2.62 29.31
N MET A 328 4.11 -3.63 29.16
CA MET A 328 3.31 -3.81 27.94
C MET A 328 2.09 -2.90 27.88
N ILE A 329 1.72 -2.22 28.98
CA ILE A 329 0.56 -1.31 29.03
C ILE A 329 0.96 0.04 28.43
N ALA A 330 0.33 0.39 27.31
CA ALA A 330 0.48 1.69 26.65
C ALA A 330 -0.43 2.75 27.28
N ALA A 331 -1.64 2.37 27.68
CA ALA A 331 -2.60 3.28 28.33
C ALA A 331 -3.64 2.52 29.16
N VAL A 332 -4.36 3.25 30.01
CA VAL A 332 -5.47 2.74 30.83
C VAL A 332 -6.75 3.48 30.47
N LEU A 333 -7.83 2.76 30.21
CA LEU A 333 -9.17 3.33 30.03
C LEU A 333 -9.98 3.12 31.32
N PHE A 334 -10.41 4.23 31.91
CA PHE A 334 -11.25 4.23 33.10
C PHE A 334 -12.74 4.26 32.71
N PRO A 335 -13.63 3.58 33.45
CA PRO A 335 -15.07 3.69 33.23
C PRO A 335 -15.52 5.15 33.31
N GLY A 336 -16.41 5.57 32.40
CA GLY A 336 -16.91 6.95 32.35
C GLY A 336 -15.98 7.98 31.70
N VAL A 337 -14.77 7.58 31.29
CA VAL A 337 -13.81 8.45 30.60
C VAL A 337 -13.73 8.06 29.12
N GLU A 338 -13.91 9.02 28.21
CA GLU A 338 -13.87 8.74 26.76
C GLU A 338 -12.45 8.50 26.22
N LYS A 339 -11.44 9.14 26.83
CA LYS A 339 -10.04 9.07 26.40
C LYS A 339 -9.22 8.16 27.29
N THR A 340 -8.26 7.46 26.69
CA THR A 340 -7.28 6.65 27.42
C THR A 340 -6.28 7.54 28.15
N VAL A 341 -5.80 7.08 29.30
CA VAL A 341 -4.82 7.78 30.13
C VAL A 341 -3.47 7.10 30.00
N GLU A 342 -2.45 7.85 29.61
CA GLU A 342 -1.07 7.34 29.55
C GLU A 342 -0.47 7.18 30.96
N PRO A 343 0.37 6.16 31.21
CA PRO A 343 1.07 6.00 32.48
C PRO A 343 1.95 7.22 32.82
N SER A 344 1.89 7.68 34.08
CA SER A 344 2.85 8.64 34.64
C SER A 344 4.22 8.01 34.90
N SER A 345 4.24 6.70 35.16
CA SER A 345 5.45 5.88 35.33
C SER A 345 5.20 4.45 34.88
N LEU A 346 6.20 3.83 34.26
CA LEU A 346 6.10 2.50 33.67
C LEU A 346 7.37 1.70 33.91
N SER A 347 7.21 0.46 34.39
CA SER A 347 8.29 -0.53 34.55
C SER A 347 7.73 -1.94 34.30
N GLU A 348 8.59 -2.95 34.26
CA GLU A 348 8.19 -4.33 34.02
C GLU A 348 7.22 -4.90 35.08
N THR A 349 7.26 -4.38 36.31
CA THR A 349 6.43 -4.89 37.42
C THR A 349 5.44 -3.87 37.99
N GLU A 350 5.47 -2.63 37.52
CA GLU A 350 4.67 -1.53 38.06
C GLU A 350 4.26 -0.52 36.98
N VAL A 351 3.00 -0.09 37.02
CA VAL A 351 2.44 1.03 36.26
C VAL A 351 1.81 2.02 37.23
N LYS A 352 2.09 3.31 37.05
CA LYS A 352 1.39 4.39 37.75
C LYS A 352 0.61 5.22 36.75
N VAL A 353 -0.61 5.58 37.11
CA VAL A 353 -1.51 6.33 36.24
C VAL A 353 -2.41 7.24 37.06
N MET A 354 -2.67 8.46 36.59
CA MET A 354 -3.58 9.38 37.26
C MET A 354 -5.03 8.97 37.00
N VAL A 355 -5.84 8.86 38.05
CA VAL A 355 -7.28 8.59 37.90
C VAL A 355 -7.98 9.89 37.47
N PRO A 356 -8.66 9.93 36.30
CA PRO A 356 -9.35 11.14 35.84
C PRO A 356 -10.49 11.58 36.76
N GLY A 357 -10.89 12.85 36.68
CA GLY A 357 -11.96 13.44 37.50
C GLY A 357 -13.33 12.82 37.23
N GLU A 358 -13.56 12.46 35.97
CA GLU A 358 -14.81 11.90 35.43
C GLU A 358 -14.90 10.39 35.61
N ALA A 359 -13.84 9.74 36.11
CA ALA A 359 -13.77 8.30 36.25
C ALA A 359 -14.83 7.78 37.23
N GLN A 360 -15.51 6.71 36.83
CA GLN A 360 -16.55 6.04 37.59
C GLN A 360 -16.06 4.68 38.09
N SER A 361 -16.68 4.18 39.15
CA SER A 361 -16.43 2.81 39.61
C SER A 361 -16.72 1.78 38.52
N GLY A 362 -15.90 0.74 38.44
CA GLY A 362 -16.05 -0.36 37.50
C GLY A 362 -14.71 -0.95 37.06
N MET A 363 -14.79 -1.84 36.06
CA MET A 363 -13.61 -2.49 35.47
C MET A 363 -12.81 -1.53 34.60
N ILE A 364 -11.54 -1.32 34.92
CA ILE A 364 -10.62 -0.63 34.01
C ILE A 364 -10.26 -1.55 32.85
N GLN A 365 -9.91 -0.95 31.71
CA GLN A 365 -9.31 -1.66 30.58
C GLN A 365 -7.86 -1.22 30.38
N LEU A 366 -7.01 -2.15 30.00
CA LEU A 366 -5.60 -1.92 29.74
C LEU A 366 -5.37 -2.01 28.23
N VAL A 367 -4.89 -0.92 27.65
CA VAL A 367 -4.51 -0.87 26.24
C VAL A 367 -3.05 -1.24 26.14
N LEU A 368 -2.74 -2.32 25.43
CA LEU A 368 -1.39 -2.84 25.27
C LEU A 368 -0.63 -2.11 24.16
N THR A 369 0.69 -2.26 24.15
CA THR A 369 1.56 -1.72 23.09
C THR A 369 1.28 -2.28 21.71
N SER A 370 0.66 -3.48 21.61
CA SER A 370 0.13 -4.07 20.38
C SER A 370 -1.16 -3.39 19.89
N GLY A 371 -1.79 -2.53 20.69
CA GLY A 371 -3.10 -1.95 20.45
C GLY A 371 -4.28 -2.80 20.95
N GLU A 372 -4.04 -4.03 21.38
CA GLU A 372 -5.07 -4.88 22.01
C GLU A 372 -5.55 -4.26 23.33
N THR A 373 -6.84 -4.38 23.62
CA THR A 373 -7.42 -3.93 24.89
C THR A 373 -7.87 -5.14 25.70
N ILE A 374 -7.31 -5.30 26.90
CA ILE A 374 -7.65 -6.39 27.82
C ILE A 374 -8.35 -5.83 29.07
N SER A 375 -9.16 -6.67 29.71
CA SER A 375 -9.75 -6.32 31.01
C SER A 375 -8.67 -6.28 32.09
N GLY A 376 -8.65 -5.21 32.88
CA GLY A 376 -7.80 -5.09 34.07
C GLY A 376 -8.52 -5.60 35.32
N LEU A 377 -8.69 -4.72 36.30
CA LEU A 377 -9.38 -5.01 37.56
C LEU A 377 -10.53 -4.03 37.83
N GLU A 378 -11.37 -4.36 38.80
CA GLU A 378 -12.45 -3.48 39.25
C GLU A 378 -11.95 -2.49 40.30
N LEU A 379 -12.29 -1.22 40.11
CA LEU A 379 -12.01 -0.14 41.06
C LEU A 379 -13.31 0.47 41.58
N THR A 380 -13.32 0.82 42.86
CA THR A 380 -14.30 1.71 43.45
C THR A 380 -13.73 3.12 43.40
N ILE A 381 -14.25 3.97 42.52
CA ILE A 381 -13.79 5.34 42.34
C ILE A 381 -14.75 6.27 43.06
N THR A 382 -14.24 7.01 44.03
CA THR A 382 -15.00 8.07 44.71
C THR A 382 -14.69 9.40 44.04
N ALA A 383 -15.73 10.15 43.67
CA ALA A 383 -15.57 11.51 43.16
C ALA A 383 -14.72 12.36 44.14
N PRO A 384 -13.89 13.30 43.65
CA PRO A 384 -13.16 14.20 44.51
C PRO A 384 -14.15 14.97 45.38
N LYS A 385 -13.84 15.12 46.68
CA LYS A 385 -14.66 15.95 47.59
C LYS A 385 -14.34 17.44 47.48
N TYR A 386 -13.34 17.82 46.70
CA TYR A 386 -12.95 19.22 46.56
C TYR A 386 -13.70 19.93 45.42
N CYS A 387 -13.84 21.24 45.58
CA CYS A 387 -14.42 22.11 44.56
C CYS A 387 -13.46 22.23 43.35
N HIS A 388 -13.97 22.03 42.14
CA HIS A 388 -13.20 22.15 40.89
C HIS A 388 -14.05 22.66 39.74
N ILE A 389 -13.41 23.25 38.72
CA ILE A 389 -14.04 23.79 37.52
C ILE A 389 -14.49 22.64 36.62
N VAL A 390 -15.73 22.71 36.11
CA VAL A 390 -16.37 21.65 35.32
C VAL A 390 -15.63 21.39 34.02
N ASP A 391 -15.30 22.47 33.28
CA ASP A 391 -14.58 22.40 32.01
C ASP A 391 -13.38 23.34 32.08
N GLU A 392 -12.17 22.78 32.21
CA GLU A 392 -10.95 23.59 32.28
C GLU A 392 -10.65 24.33 30.97
N ASN A 393 -11.24 23.93 29.82
CA ASN A 393 -11.00 24.61 28.54
C ASN A 393 -11.50 26.06 28.55
N VAL A 394 -12.54 26.37 29.34
CA VAL A 394 -13.08 27.75 29.46
C VAL A 394 -12.03 28.73 29.97
N LEU A 395 -11.02 28.24 30.71
CA LEU A 395 -9.92 29.04 31.24
C LEU A 395 -8.98 29.59 30.17
N THR A 396 -8.97 28.96 29.00
CA THR A 396 -8.13 29.36 27.85
C THR A 396 -8.94 29.98 26.71
N MET A 397 -10.21 29.59 26.54
CA MET A 397 -11.09 30.10 25.49
C MET A 397 -11.68 31.48 25.82
N ASN A 398 -11.92 31.77 27.10
CA ASN A 398 -12.49 33.03 27.54
C ASN A 398 -11.41 34.05 27.90
N ASP A 399 -11.69 35.32 27.63
CA ASP A 399 -10.86 36.42 28.12
C ASP A 399 -11.37 36.83 29.51
N TYR A 400 -10.53 36.66 30.54
CA TYR A 400 -10.79 37.13 31.91
C TYR A 400 -9.99 38.41 32.17
N PHE A 401 -10.64 39.42 32.74
CA PHE A 401 -10.04 40.75 32.89
C PHE A 401 -9.71 41.09 34.33
N VAL A 402 -8.58 41.75 34.54
CA VAL A 402 -8.18 42.29 35.84
C VAL A 402 -9.18 43.34 36.30
N GLY A 403 -9.72 43.20 37.51
CA GLY A 403 -10.72 44.11 38.10
C GLY A 403 -12.17 43.79 37.73
N GLU A 404 -12.42 42.80 36.85
CA GLU A 404 -13.75 42.27 36.57
C GLU A 404 -13.98 40.94 37.32
N ASP A 405 -15.22 40.43 37.29
CA ASP A 405 -15.57 39.15 37.87
C ASP A 405 -15.29 38.00 36.90
N MET A 406 -14.50 37.03 37.32
CA MET A 406 -14.35 35.74 36.65
C MET A 406 -15.49 34.81 37.08
N VAL A 407 -16.26 34.33 36.10
CA VAL A 407 -17.39 33.42 36.32
C VAL A 407 -17.10 32.07 35.69
N VAL A 408 -17.18 31.00 36.48
CA VAL A 408 -16.91 29.62 36.03
C VAL A 408 -17.88 28.64 36.67
N ASP A 409 -18.28 27.62 35.92
CA ASP A 409 -19.07 26.51 36.46
C ASP A 409 -18.15 25.55 37.22
N VAL A 410 -18.58 25.14 38.42
CA VAL A 410 -17.82 24.29 39.32
C VAL A 410 -18.67 23.13 39.86
N VAL A 411 -17.99 22.05 40.22
CA VAL A 411 -18.54 20.89 40.94
C VAL A 411 -18.16 21.01 42.42
N ASN A 412 -19.00 20.50 43.32
CA ASN A 412 -18.77 20.47 44.76
C ASN A 412 -18.52 21.84 45.41
N ILE A 413 -19.21 22.87 44.91
CA ILE A 413 -19.08 24.24 45.42
C ILE A 413 -19.38 24.36 46.92
N GLY A 414 -20.23 23.48 47.45
CA GLY A 414 -20.54 23.41 48.89
C GLY A 414 -19.34 23.04 49.76
N GLU A 415 -18.28 22.48 49.18
CA GLU A 415 -17.04 22.13 49.86
C GLU A 415 -15.99 23.25 49.76
N LEU A 416 -16.21 24.27 48.93
CA LEU A 416 -15.30 25.42 48.81
C LEU A 416 -15.25 26.21 50.12
N ALA A 417 -14.05 26.46 50.62
CA ALA A 417 -13.80 27.29 51.79
C ALA A 417 -13.15 28.62 51.41
N GLU A 418 -12.25 28.61 50.43
CA GLU A 418 -11.44 29.76 50.07
C GLU A 418 -11.02 29.72 48.60
N VAL A 419 -10.88 30.90 48.01
CA VAL A 419 -10.25 31.10 46.70
C VAL A 419 -9.02 31.97 46.90
N GLN A 420 -7.91 31.58 46.30
CA GLN A 420 -6.69 32.39 46.27
C GLN A 420 -6.26 32.67 44.84
N ILE A 421 -5.78 33.88 44.59
CA ILE A 421 -5.11 34.26 43.34
C ILE A 421 -3.71 34.73 43.71
N ASP A 422 -2.69 34.07 43.16
CA ASP A 422 -1.26 34.28 43.47
C ASP A 422 -0.96 34.25 44.97
N GLY A 423 -1.58 33.29 45.68
CA GLY A 423 -1.46 33.10 47.13
C GLY A 423 -2.19 34.14 47.97
N THR A 424 -2.86 35.11 47.34
CA THR A 424 -3.67 36.12 48.04
C THR A 424 -5.13 35.69 48.08
N LYS A 425 -5.70 35.62 49.28
CA LYS A 425 -7.12 35.34 49.47
C LYS A 425 -8.00 36.39 48.80
N VAL A 426 -8.92 35.94 47.95
CA VAL A 426 -9.94 36.79 47.32
C VAL A 426 -11.32 36.45 47.84
N SER A 427 -12.23 37.42 47.82
CA SER A 427 -13.65 37.15 48.04
C SER A 427 -14.20 36.27 46.92
N HIS A 428 -15.27 35.54 47.17
CA HIS A 428 -15.99 34.79 46.13
C HIS A 428 -17.47 34.75 46.49
N THR A 429 -18.32 34.61 45.49
CA THR A 429 -19.75 34.36 45.65
C THR A 429 -20.17 33.24 44.73
N PHE A 430 -21.33 32.64 44.98
CA PHE A 430 -21.85 31.60 44.10
C PHE A 430 -23.36 31.55 44.07
N SER A 431 -23.88 31.08 42.94
CA SER A 431 -25.28 30.74 42.74
C SER A 431 -25.34 29.41 42.00
N ASP A 432 -26.14 28.47 42.51
CA ASP A 432 -26.20 27.10 42.00
C ASP A 432 -24.81 26.45 41.86
N SER A 433 -24.38 26.13 40.64
CA SER A 433 -23.06 25.57 40.31
C SER A 433 -22.07 26.61 39.80
N GLN A 434 -22.40 27.91 39.83
CA GLN A 434 -21.59 28.95 39.22
C GLN A 434 -20.84 29.76 40.28
N LEU A 435 -19.50 29.75 40.18
CA LEU A 435 -18.59 30.45 41.07
C LEU A 435 -18.17 31.78 40.43
N THR A 436 -18.31 32.86 41.19
CA THR A 436 -17.92 34.22 40.79
C THR A 436 -16.75 34.70 41.67
N ILE A 437 -15.64 35.06 41.03
CA ILE A 437 -14.38 35.45 41.66
C ILE A 437 -13.96 36.82 41.14
N PRO A 438 -13.96 37.88 41.97
CA PRO A 438 -13.41 39.17 41.60
C PRO A 438 -11.89 39.05 41.37
N VAL A 439 -11.44 39.43 40.18
CA VAL A 439 -10.02 39.32 39.81
C VAL A 439 -9.24 40.51 40.40
N PRO A 440 -8.25 40.28 41.28
CA PRO A 440 -7.52 41.35 41.95
C PRO A 440 -6.57 42.07 40.99
N GLN A 441 -6.21 43.31 41.32
CA GLN A 441 -5.27 44.14 40.54
C GLN A 441 -3.85 43.56 40.47
N THR A 442 -3.52 42.59 41.33
CA THR A 442 -2.24 41.89 41.35
C THR A 442 -2.16 40.74 40.37
N ALA A 443 -3.29 40.30 39.80
CA ALA A 443 -3.33 39.21 38.81
C ALA A 443 -2.77 39.66 37.46
N GLY A 444 -2.25 38.71 36.68
CA GLY A 444 -1.66 38.98 35.37
C GLY A 444 -1.42 37.69 34.59
N HIS A 445 -0.29 37.62 33.88
CA HIS A 445 0.11 36.45 33.10
C HIS A 445 0.42 35.26 34.02
N ASP A 446 -0.14 34.09 33.68
CA ASP A 446 0.00 32.82 34.39
C ASP A 446 -0.24 32.90 35.90
N SER A 447 -1.18 33.75 36.32
CA SER A 447 -1.61 33.81 37.71
C SER A 447 -2.15 32.47 38.18
N SER A 448 -1.77 32.09 39.40
CA SER A 448 -2.21 30.87 40.05
C SER A 448 -3.57 31.08 40.71
N VAL A 449 -4.59 30.38 40.26
CA VAL A 449 -5.91 30.36 40.90
C VAL A 449 -6.12 29.06 41.65
N GLU A 450 -6.31 29.13 42.97
CA GLU A 450 -6.48 27.97 43.83
C GLU A 450 -7.87 27.94 44.46
N LEU A 451 -8.59 26.85 44.24
CA LEU A 451 -9.86 26.55 44.91
C LEU A 451 -9.58 25.63 46.10
N ILE A 452 -9.67 26.18 47.31
CA ILE A 452 -9.33 25.49 48.56
C ILE A 452 -10.64 25.05 49.24
N SER A 453 -10.73 23.76 49.55
CA SER A 453 -11.90 23.13 50.16
C SER A 453 -11.82 23.12 51.69
N LYS A 454 -12.95 22.86 52.36
CA LYS A 454 -13.10 22.88 53.83
C LYS A 454 -12.19 21.91 54.58
N ASP A 455 -11.80 20.82 53.94
CA ASP A 455 -10.87 19.83 54.48
C ASP A 455 -9.39 20.19 54.24
N GLY A 456 -9.12 21.32 53.59
CA GLY A 456 -7.79 21.81 53.25
C GLY A 456 -7.24 21.28 51.92
N THR A 457 -7.95 20.41 51.21
CA THR A 457 -7.56 20.01 49.85
C THR A 457 -7.79 21.16 48.86
N CYS A 458 -6.92 21.32 47.87
CA CYS A 458 -7.09 22.36 46.86
C CYS A 458 -6.81 21.84 45.44
N LYS A 459 -7.44 22.51 44.46
CA LYS A 459 -7.15 22.36 43.03
C LYS A 459 -6.64 23.69 42.50
N LYS A 460 -5.51 23.65 41.80
CA LYS A 460 -4.78 24.82 41.29
C LYS A 460 -4.90 24.89 39.76
N TYR A 461 -5.14 26.09 39.26
CA TYR A 461 -5.22 26.43 37.84
C TYR A 461 -4.20 27.52 37.53
N THR A 462 -3.72 27.54 36.30
CA THR A 462 -2.89 28.64 35.77
C THR A 462 -3.75 29.41 34.78
N ILE A 463 -4.00 30.69 35.06
CA ILE A 463 -4.91 31.53 34.29
C ILE A 463 -4.22 32.86 34.02
N SER A 464 -4.16 33.25 32.75
CA SER A 464 -3.62 34.54 32.36
C SER A 464 -4.76 35.56 32.22
N PHE A 465 -4.73 36.61 33.06
CA PHE A 465 -5.72 37.68 33.08
C PHE A 465 -5.27 38.88 32.23
N ALA A 466 -6.17 39.39 31.40
CA ALA A 466 -5.91 40.56 30.56
C ALA A 466 -6.17 41.86 31.32
N LYS A 467 -5.24 42.81 31.25
CA LYS A 467 -5.40 44.15 31.80
C LYS A 467 -6.00 45.07 30.76
N VAL A 468 -7.15 45.68 31.07
CA VAL A 468 -7.75 46.71 30.23
C VAL A 468 -6.93 47.99 30.36
N ILE A 469 -6.43 48.51 29.22
CA ILE A 469 -5.65 49.74 29.16
C ILE A 469 -6.41 50.88 28.47
N TRP A 470 -7.45 50.54 27.70
CA TRP A 470 -8.37 51.49 27.11
C TRP A 470 -9.73 50.84 26.88
N GLU A 471 -10.80 51.60 27.10
CA GLU A 471 -12.18 51.21 26.78
C GLU A 471 -12.95 52.44 26.31
N GLY A 472 -13.75 52.29 25.27
CA GLY A 472 -14.45 53.41 24.66
C GLY A 472 -15.11 53.04 23.34
N SER A 473 -15.31 54.02 22.48
CA SER A 473 -15.80 53.81 21.12
C SER A 473 -15.09 54.77 20.17
N SER A 474 -14.32 54.22 19.25
CA SER A 474 -13.54 54.99 18.28
C SER A 474 -13.75 54.42 16.88
N ASP A 475 -14.35 55.19 15.98
CA ASP A 475 -14.56 54.81 14.59
C ASP A 475 -13.25 54.96 13.78
N ILE A 476 -12.72 53.83 13.33
CA ILE A 476 -11.50 53.71 12.52
C ILE A 476 -11.94 53.37 11.10
N GLY A 477 -12.57 54.34 10.42
CA GLY A 477 -13.21 54.16 9.12
C GLY A 477 -12.26 54.22 7.92
N ASN A 478 -11.43 55.27 7.82
CA ASN A 478 -10.57 55.53 6.65
C ASN A 478 -9.19 56.03 7.05
N TRP A 479 -8.41 55.16 7.69
CA TRP A 479 -7.05 55.44 8.19
C TRP A 479 -6.97 56.61 9.19
N GLY A 480 -8.09 56.91 9.84
CA GLY A 480 -8.11 57.65 11.10
C GLY A 480 -7.42 56.84 12.19
N GLY A 481 -6.93 57.50 13.24
CA GLY A 481 -6.20 56.83 14.31
C GLY A 481 -6.72 57.24 15.69
N ASN A 482 -6.95 56.27 16.56
CA ASN A 482 -7.12 56.53 17.99
C ASN A 482 -5.74 56.67 18.62
N GLN A 483 -5.47 57.83 19.23
CA GLN A 483 -4.20 58.16 19.87
C GLN A 483 -4.33 58.31 21.39
N GLU A 484 -5.41 57.81 22.00
CA GLU A 484 -5.66 57.99 23.43
C GLU A 484 -4.71 57.16 24.30
N LEU A 485 -4.04 56.17 23.70
CA LEU A 485 -2.93 55.43 24.31
C LEU A 485 -1.55 56.01 23.93
N GLY A 486 -1.54 57.13 23.21
CA GLY A 486 -0.36 57.92 22.90
C GLY A 486 -0.30 59.18 23.76
N TRP A 487 0.81 59.92 23.66
CA TRP A 487 0.97 61.24 24.29
C TRP A 487 0.68 61.24 25.80
N ASP A 488 1.34 60.34 26.54
CA ASP A 488 1.12 60.01 27.97
C ASP A 488 -0.21 59.36 28.33
N GLY A 489 -1.01 58.95 27.34
CA GLY A 489 -2.25 58.22 27.56
C GLY A 489 -2.07 56.86 28.26
N TYR A 490 -0.88 56.28 28.18
CA TYR A 490 -0.50 55.06 28.89
C TYR A 490 1.00 54.99 29.15
N ASP A 491 1.39 54.40 30.29
CA ASP A 491 2.80 54.18 30.63
C ASP A 491 3.33 52.88 30.01
N TRP A 492 3.81 52.98 28.77
CA TRP A 492 4.41 51.89 28.02
C TRP A 492 5.74 51.39 28.58
N SER A 493 6.39 52.13 29.50
CA SER A 493 7.64 51.68 30.14
C SER A 493 7.44 50.53 31.13
N SER A 494 6.18 50.30 31.54
CA SER A 494 5.77 49.21 32.42
C SER A 494 5.49 47.88 31.70
N VAL A 495 5.52 47.87 30.36
CA VAL A 495 5.20 46.69 29.54
C VAL A 495 6.49 45.98 29.15
N HIS A 496 6.47 44.65 29.19
CA HIS A 496 7.64 43.83 28.90
C HIS A 496 7.55 43.17 27.51
N PRO A 497 8.69 42.91 26.84
CA PRO A 497 8.68 42.16 25.59
C PRO A 497 8.00 40.81 25.76
N GLY A 498 7.19 40.41 24.78
CA GLY A 498 6.38 39.19 24.82
C GLY A 498 4.92 39.40 25.27
N THR A 499 4.57 40.57 25.83
CA THR A 499 3.18 40.91 26.17
C THR A 499 2.29 40.89 24.91
N ILE A 500 1.12 40.28 25.02
CA ILE A 500 0.13 40.23 23.95
C ILE A 500 -0.79 41.44 24.09
N ILE A 501 -0.76 42.35 23.10
CA ILE A 501 -1.75 43.40 22.96
C ILE A 501 -2.95 42.87 22.18
N THR A 502 -4.16 43.13 22.67
CA THR A 502 -5.40 42.77 21.97
C THR A 502 -6.29 43.99 21.80
N VAL A 503 -6.69 44.26 20.56
CA VAL A 503 -7.65 45.30 20.19
C VAL A 503 -8.99 44.64 19.88
N TYR A 504 -10.02 44.98 20.64
CA TYR A 504 -11.40 44.54 20.40
C TYR A 504 -12.12 45.59 19.56
N TYR A 505 -12.97 45.12 18.65
CA TYR A 505 -13.67 45.97 17.71
C TYR A 505 -14.98 45.35 17.23
N THR A 506 -15.78 46.19 16.59
CA THR A 506 -16.92 45.78 15.76
C THR A 506 -16.65 46.16 14.31
N LEU A 507 -16.84 45.23 13.39
CA LEU A 507 -16.62 45.46 11.96
C LEU A 507 -17.80 46.19 11.34
N ASN A 508 -17.52 47.14 10.44
CA ASN A 508 -18.55 47.71 9.58
C ASN A 508 -18.95 46.68 8.51
N THR A 509 -20.12 46.06 8.68
CA THR A 509 -20.61 45.00 7.79
C THR A 509 -21.08 45.49 6.42
N GLY A 510 -21.08 46.80 6.16
CA GLY A 510 -21.38 47.38 4.85
C GLY A 510 -20.23 47.28 3.83
N THR A 511 -19.08 46.73 4.22
CA THR A 511 -17.91 46.51 3.37
C THR A 511 -17.30 45.14 3.65
N THR A 512 -16.24 44.79 2.93
CA THR A 512 -15.46 43.56 3.12
C THR A 512 -13.95 43.83 3.25
N ASP A 513 -13.54 45.10 3.19
CA ASP A 513 -12.14 45.51 3.32
C ASP A 513 -11.93 46.13 4.69
N TRP A 514 -11.38 45.35 5.62
CA TRP A 514 -11.09 45.77 6.98
C TRP A 514 -9.61 45.57 7.25
N GLN A 515 -8.96 46.61 7.76
CA GLN A 515 -7.53 46.59 8.03
C GLN A 515 -7.25 47.26 9.36
N ILE A 516 -6.26 46.75 10.09
CA ILE A 516 -5.77 47.33 11.34
C ILE A 516 -4.26 47.50 11.27
N ARG A 517 -3.76 48.55 11.93
CA ARG A 517 -2.34 48.79 12.16
C ARG A 517 -2.16 49.31 13.59
N LEU A 518 -1.32 48.59 14.33
CA LEU A 518 -0.73 49.12 15.55
C LEU A 518 0.46 49.98 15.14
N GLY A 519 0.36 51.28 15.39
CA GLY A 519 1.39 52.24 15.02
C GLY A 519 1.97 52.99 16.22
N GLY A 520 3.15 53.57 16.03
CA GLY A 520 3.79 54.40 17.06
C GLY A 520 3.64 55.89 16.77
N CYS A 521 3.30 56.69 17.77
CA CYS A 521 3.31 58.15 17.59
C CYS A 521 4.74 58.69 17.32
N ALA A 522 5.78 57.96 17.75
CA ALA A 522 7.19 58.27 17.52
C ALA A 522 7.66 58.10 16.07
N ILE A 523 6.86 57.39 15.25
CA ILE A 523 7.17 57.03 13.86
C ILE A 523 6.05 57.49 12.93
N GLU A 524 5.42 58.62 13.25
CA GLU A 524 4.38 59.25 12.42
C GLU A 524 3.22 58.27 12.09
N TRP A 525 2.81 57.45 13.06
CA TRP A 525 1.77 56.44 12.95
C TRP A 525 2.11 55.28 11.99
N GLY A 526 3.37 55.15 11.60
CA GLY A 526 3.92 53.97 10.93
C GLY A 526 3.71 52.71 11.77
N ALA A 527 3.71 51.54 11.11
CA ALA A 527 3.54 50.25 11.77
C ALA A 527 4.63 50.03 12.82
N LEU A 528 4.27 49.46 13.96
CA LEU A 528 5.26 49.04 14.95
C LEU A 528 6.22 48.00 14.34
N PRO A 529 7.52 48.03 14.69
CA PRO A 529 8.49 47.01 14.30
C PRO A 529 7.94 45.60 14.51
N ASP A 530 8.15 44.73 13.52
CA ASP A 530 7.69 43.33 13.47
C ASP A 530 6.17 43.10 13.58
N ILE A 531 5.37 44.16 13.56
CA ILE A 531 3.89 44.08 13.59
C ILE A 531 3.35 44.82 12.35
N PRO A 532 3.30 44.16 11.17
CA PRO A 532 2.77 44.79 9.97
C PRO A 532 1.26 45.07 10.10
N ALA A 533 0.74 45.95 9.24
CA ALA A 533 -0.69 46.11 9.10
C ALA A 533 -1.34 44.78 8.67
N ALA A 534 -2.49 44.46 9.23
CA ALA A 534 -3.19 43.20 9.02
C ALA A 534 -4.60 43.43 8.49
N GLY A 535 -5.05 42.53 7.61
CA GLY A 535 -6.47 42.42 7.27
C GLY A 535 -7.24 41.75 8.41
N LEU A 536 -8.50 42.15 8.61
CA LEU A 536 -9.39 41.54 9.60
C LEU A 536 -10.35 40.57 8.91
N GLU A 537 -10.58 39.41 9.53
CA GLU A 537 -11.45 38.38 8.97
C GLU A 537 -12.93 38.70 9.19
N ALA A 538 -13.79 38.29 8.26
CA ALA A 538 -15.23 38.51 8.39
C ALA A 538 -15.77 37.86 9.69
N GLY A 539 -16.41 38.66 10.53
CA GLY A 539 -16.97 38.21 11.81
C GLY A 539 -15.97 38.18 12.96
N SER A 540 -14.70 38.53 12.75
CA SER A 540 -13.75 38.70 13.85
C SER A 540 -14.17 39.87 14.76
N THR A 541 -13.86 39.75 16.04
CA THR A 541 -14.19 40.77 17.07
C THR A 541 -12.95 41.30 17.78
N LYS A 542 -11.77 40.73 17.50
CA LYS A 542 -10.50 41.13 18.10
C LYS A 542 -9.31 40.86 17.19
N PHE A 543 -8.23 41.60 17.38
CA PHE A 543 -6.92 41.41 16.77
C PHE A 543 -5.87 41.40 17.87
N SER A 544 -4.96 40.43 17.84
CA SER A 544 -3.90 40.30 18.83
C SER A 544 -2.53 40.31 18.15
N ALA A 545 -1.55 40.92 18.81
CA ALA A 545 -0.15 40.90 18.40
C ALA A 545 0.77 40.82 19.62
N THR A 546 1.94 40.20 19.46
CA THR A 546 2.97 40.18 20.50
C THR A 546 3.84 41.43 20.37
N LEU A 547 3.98 42.18 21.46
CA LEU A 547 4.86 43.35 21.52
C LEU A 547 6.32 42.90 21.67
N THR A 548 7.15 43.21 20.66
CA THR A 548 8.59 42.96 20.69
C THR A 548 9.32 44.05 21.48
N GLU A 549 10.60 43.81 21.79
CA GLU A 549 11.46 44.83 22.40
C GLU A 549 11.54 46.10 21.53
N GLU A 550 11.71 45.93 20.21
CA GLU A 550 11.73 47.04 19.25
C GLU A 550 10.40 47.81 19.18
N ALA A 551 9.27 47.11 19.23
CA ALA A 551 7.96 47.76 19.30
C ALA A 551 7.80 48.58 20.59
N LEU A 552 8.25 48.05 21.72
CA LEU A 552 8.21 48.75 23.01
C LEU A 552 9.16 49.94 23.07
N GLU A 553 10.33 49.89 22.42
CA GLU A 553 11.22 51.05 22.27
C GLU A 553 10.56 52.21 21.51
N VAL A 554 9.71 51.90 20.52
CA VAL A 554 8.92 52.91 19.81
C VAL A 554 7.84 53.50 20.71
N LEU A 555 7.10 52.66 21.44
CA LEU A 555 5.98 53.06 22.28
C LEU A 555 6.41 53.84 23.54
N SER A 556 7.54 53.46 24.14
CA SER A 556 8.08 54.09 25.36
C SER A 556 9.00 55.29 25.08
N ARG A 557 9.19 55.68 23.81
CA ARG A 557 10.06 56.80 23.44
C ARG A 557 9.52 58.13 23.95
N ARG A 558 10.40 58.95 24.52
CA ARG A 558 10.12 60.34 24.92
C ARG A 558 10.11 61.28 23.71
N ASN A 559 9.18 62.22 23.70
CA ASN A 559 9.14 63.28 22.70
C ASN A 559 10.33 64.27 22.92
N PRO A 560 11.20 64.48 21.92
CA PRO A 560 12.34 65.38 22.05
C PRO A 560 11.95 66.86 22.15
N ASP A 561 10.76 67.24 21.66
CA ASP A 561 10.27 68.63 21.64
C ASP A 561 9.42 68.97 22.88
N ASP A 562 8.95 67.95 23.61
CA ASP A 562 8.22 68.09 24.87
C ASP A 562 8.62 66.97 25.83
N ASN A 563 9.60 67.26 26.68
CA ASN A 563 10.13 66.30 27.64
C ASN A 563 9.09 65.77 28.63
N ASN A 564 7.89 66.34 28.71
CA ASN A 564 6.82 65.82 29.54
C ASN A 564 5.94 64.78 28.83
N LYS A 565 6.15 64.51 27.52
CA LYS A 565 5.33 63.60 26.73
C LYS A 565 6.05 62.35 26.22
N MET A 566 5.44 61.19 26.44
CA MET A 566 5.78 59.91 25.82
C MET A 566 4.92 59.68 24.58
N TYR A 567 5.49 59.11 23.52
CA TYR A 567 4.79 58.95 22.24
C TYR A 567 3.62 57.95 22.32
N GLY A 568 3.85 56.71 22.75
CA GLY A 568 2.82 55.67 22.89
C GLY A 568 2.16 55.21 21.58
N LEU A 569 1.05 54.50 21.73
CA LEU A 569 0.37 53.74 20.67
C LEU A 569 -0.68 54.59 19.95
N VAL A 570 -0.75 54.41 18.63
CA VAL A 570 -1.91 54.76 17.82
C VAL A 570 -2.48 53.49 17.19
N VAL A 571 -3.79 53.29 17.31
CA VAL A 571 -4.50 52.24 16.57
C VAL A 571 -5.17 52.88 15.36
N THR A 572 -4.80 52.47 14.15
CA THR A 572 -5.32 53.01 12.89
C THR A 572 -5.68 51.88 11.92
N GLY A 573 -6.34 52.20 10.80
CA GLY A 573 -6.82 51.21 9.84
C GLY A 573 -8.11 51.65 9.16
N CYS A 574 -8.93 50.72 8.68
CA CYS A 574 -10.18 51.04 8.01
C CYS A 574 -11.35 50.12 8.38
N ASN A 575 -12.54 50.72 8.35
CA ASN A 575 -13.86 50.09 8.45
C ASN A 575 -14.18 49.30 9.73
N PHE A 576 -13.60 49.65 10.88
CA PHE A 576 -13.99 49.05 12.17
C PHE A 576 -14.16 50.10 13.27
N THR A 577 -14.95 49.81 14.29
CA THR A 577 -15.03 50.63 15.52
C THR A 577 -14.30 49.90 16.64
N MET A 578 -13.22 50.51 17.13
CA MET A 578 -12.46 50.04 18.29
C MET A 578 -13.26 50.25 19.57
N THR A 579 -13.32 49.23 20.43
CA THR A 579 -14.12 49.26 21.67
C THR A 579 -13.31 49.04 22.95
N LYS A 580 -12.22 48.27 22.87
CA LYS A 580 -11.37 47.96 24.02
C LYS A 580 -9.94 47.63 23.58
N VAL A 581 -8.95 47.97 24.38
CA VAL A 581 -7.56 47.50 24.22
C VAL A 581 -7.08 46.90 25.54
N THR A 582 -6.50 45.71 25.45
CA THR A 582 -5.94 45.00 26.60
C THR A 582 -4.50 44.56 26.38
N LEU A 583 -3.80 44.31 27.48
CA LEU A 583 -2.49 43.68 27.53
C LEU A 583 -2.59 42.39 28.35
N LYS A 584 -1.96 41.32 27.88
CA LYS A 584 -1.92 40.01 28.55
C LYS A 584 -0.51 39.47 28.62
#